data_AF-X0R3M1-F1
#
_entry.id   AF-X0R3M1-F1
#
_cell.length_a   1.000
_cell.length_b   1.000
_cell.length_c   1.000
_cell.angle_alpha   90.00
_cell.angle_beta   90.00
_cell.angle_gamma   90.00
#
_symmetry.space_group_name_H-M   'P 1'
#
loop_
_entity.id
_entity.type
_entity.pdbx_description
1 polymer ?
#
loop_
_entity_poly.entity_id
_entity_poly.type
_entity_poly.pdbx_seq_one_letter_code
_entity_poly.pdbx_strand_id
1 'polypeptide(L)'
;MAGQAPVHKRPPGRPPATPSHENAPVPVVVDVELDQGYYDRGIAARRNAHVHLEDILDGIEDEADKLLADLLVILDCAEIN
;
A
#
# COMPACT_ATOMS: atom_id res chain seq x y z
N MET A 1 -21.99 7.79 -17.34
CA MET A 1 -21.98 6.52 -16.57
C MET A 1 -21.18 6.76 -15.30
N ALA A 2 -21.81 6.69 -14.13
CA ALA A 2 -21.11 6.87 -12.86
C ALA A 2 -20.57 5.50 -12.43
N GLY A 3 -19.24 5.37 -12.33
CA GLY A 3 -18.61 4.17 -11.78
C GLY A 3 -18.82 4.14 -10.27
N GLN A 4 -19.53 3.14 -9.77
CA GLN A 4 -19.65 2.93 -8.32
C GLN A 4 -18.38 2.27 -7.80
N ALA A 5 -17.77 2.83 -6.75
CA ALA A 5 -16.65 2.19 -6.06
C ALA A 5 -17.10 0.87 -5.41
N PRO A 6 -16.25 -0.19 -5.42
CA PRO A 6 -16.56 -1.46 -4.77
C PRO A 6 -16.86 -1.28 -3.27
N VAL A 7 -17.86 -2.01 -2.78
CA VAL A 7 -18.23 -1.99 -1.36
C VAL A 7 -17.14 -2.72 -0.56
N HIS A 8 -16.32 -1.98 0.18
CA HIS A 8 -15.37 -2.55 1.13
C HIS A 8 -16.11 -3.17 2.31
N LYS A 9 -16.18 -4.50 2.38
CA LYS A 9 -16.71 -5.21 3.55
C LYS A 9 -15.69 -5.14 4.68
N ARG A 10 -16.13 -4.64 5.84
CA ARG A 10 -15.32 -4.68 7.07
C ARG A 10 -14.97 -6.13 7.39
N PRO A 11 -13.69 -6.48 7.60
CA PRO A 11 -13.34 -7.82 8.05
C PRO A 11 -14.03 -8.11 9.40
N PRO A 12 -14.40 -9.37 9.66
CA PRO A 12 -15.01 -9.74 10.92
C PRO A 12 -14.12 -9.29 12.08
N GLY A 13 -14.73 -8.67 13.09
CA GLY A 13 -14.04 -8.28 14.30
C GLY A 13 -13.41 -9.52 14.97
N ARG A 14 -12.24 -9.34 15.58
CA ARG A 14 -11.61 -10.40 16.37
C ARG A 14 -12.64 -10.91 17.39
N PRO A 15 -12.93 -12.23 17.44
CA PRO A 15 -13.79 -12.76 18.49
C PRO A 15 -13.17 -12.44 19.85
N PRO A 16 -13.99 -12.17 20.89
CA PRO A 16 -13.48 -12.03 22.24
C PRO A 16 -12.66 -13.28 22.57
N ALA A 17 -11.47 -13.09 23.15
CA ALA A 17 -10.61 -14.19 23.54
C ALA A 17 -11.45 -15.13 24.42
N THR A 18 -11.70 -16.34 23.93
CA THR A 18 -12.18 -17.42 24.77
C THR A 18 -11.19 -17.56 25.92
N PRO A 19 -11.62 -17.59 27.19
CA PRO A 19 -10.74 -17.89 28.30
C PRO A 19 -10.46 -19.39 28.28
N SER A 20 -9.66 -19.83 27.30
CA SER A 20 -8.93 -21.09 27.35
C SER A 20 -7.44 -20.74 27.30
N HIS A 21 -7.04 -19.95 28.29
CA HIS A 21 -5.67 -19.47 28.50
C HIS A 21 -5.11 -19.98 29.84
N GLU A 22 -5.69 -21.02 30.45
CA GLU A 22 -5.15 -21.57 31.71
C GLU A 22 -3.73 -22.11 31.54
N ASN A 23 -3.30 -22.44 30.31
CA ASN A 23 -1.97 -22.97 29.99
C ASN A 23 -1.25 -22.24 28.85
N ALA A 24 -1.76 -21.09 28.40
CA ALA A 24 -1.02 -20.29 27.42
C ALA A 24 0.14 -19.59 28.14
N PRO A 25 1.38 -19.69 27.65
CA PRO A 25 2.45 -18.85 28.18
C PRO A 25 2.01 -17.40 28.10
N VAL A 26 2.05 -16.70 29.25
CA VAL A 26 1.85 -15.25 29.27
C VAL A 26 2.85 -14.68 28.25
N PRO A 27 2.40 -13.87 27.28
CA PRO A 27 3.31 -13.22 26.37
C PRO A 27 4.38 -12.51 27.20
N VAL A 28 5.65 -12.82 26.95
CA VAL A 28 6.75 -12.11 27.61
C VAL A 28 6.68 -10.69 27.09
N VAL A 29 6.01 -9.81 27.85
CA VAL A 29 6.00 -8.38 27.60
C VAL A 29 7.37 -7.90 28.07
N VAL A 30 8.29 -7.80 27.12
CA VAL A 30 9.56 -7.12 27.36
C VAL A 30 9.22 -5.65 27.55
N ASP A 31 9.56 -5.10 28.71
CA ASP A 31 9.47 -3.66 28.95
C ASP A 31 10.59 -3.01 28.11
N VAL A 32 10.21 -2.52 26.93
CA VAL A 32 11.14 -1.88 26.00
C VAL A 32 11.08 -0.40 26.27
N GLU A 33 12.17 0.14 26.82
CA GLU A 33 12.33 1.59 26.95
C GLU A 33 12.46 2.19 25.55
N LEU A 34 11.39 2.88 25.12
CA LEU A 34 11.38 3.61 23.86
C LEU A 34 12.08 4.95 24.08
N ASP A 35 12.89 5.36 23.12
CA ASP A 35 13.43 6.71 23.16
C ASP A 35 12.30 7.75 23.04
N GLN A 36 12.55 8.93 23.61
CA GLN A 36 11.57 10.01 23.69
C GLN A 36 10.98 10.43 22.32
N GLY A 37 11.73 10.25 21.23
CA GLY A 37 11.31 10.60 19.87
C GLY A 37 10.83 9.41 19.02
N TYR A 38 10.65 8.23 19.61
CA TYR A 38 10.30 7.01 18.89
C TYR A 38 9.04 7.18 18.03
N TYR A 39 7.98 7.69 18.65
CA TYR A 39 6.71 7.91 17.96
C TYR A 39 6.81 9.01 16.92
N ASP A 40 7.51 10.11 17.22
CA ASP A 40 7.67 11.23 16.29
C ASP A 40 8.39 10.81 15.02
N ARG A 41 9.45 10.00 15.13
CA ARG A 41 10.13 9.42 13.96
C ARG A 41 9.22 8.52 13.16
N GLY A 42 8.43 7.67 13.82
CA GLY A 42 7.47 6.81 13.15
C GLY A 42 6.36 7.59 12.43
N ILE A 43 5.93 8.72 12.97
CA ILE A 43 4.94 9.60 12.33
C ILE A 43 5.55 10.34 11.15
N ALA A 44 6.75 10.89 11.31
CA ALA A 44 7.48 11.56 10.23
C ALA A 44 7.76 10.62 9.06
N ALA A 45 8.19 9.38 9.32
CA ALA A 45 8.41 8.37 8.28
C ALA A 45 7.14 8.07 7.48
N ARG A 46 5.98 7.89 8.14
CA ARG A 46 4.70 7.68 7.43
C ARG A 46 4.27 8.90 6.63
N ARG A 47 4.42 10.10 7.21
CA ARG A 47 4.11 11.35 6.51
C ARG A 47 4.98 11.50 5.27
N ASN A 48 6.26 11.14 5.33
CA ASN A 48 7.19 11.33 4.23
C ASN A 48 7.32 10.10 3.32
N ALA A 49 6.57 9.02 3.56
CA ALA A 49 6.69 7.79 2.78
C ALA A 49 6.38 7.97 1.29
N HIS A 50 5.61 9.01 0.94
CA HIS A 50 5.26 9.32 -0.45
C HIS A 50 6.25 10.27 -1.14
N VAL A 51 7.15 10.92 -0.39
CA VAL A 51 8.05 11.96 -0.94
C VAL A 51 9.03 11.40 -1.97
N HIS A 52 9.37 10.11 -1.88
CA HIS A 52 10.25 9.44 -2.84
C HIS A 52 9.48 8.62 -3.89
N LEU A 53 8.14 8.72 -3.92
CA LEU A 53 7.34 8.06 -4.95
C LEU A 53 7.23 8.91 -6.22
N GLU A 54 7.31 10.24 -6.12
CA GLU A 54 7.15 11.15 -7.25
C GLU A 54 8.10 10.80 -8.41
N ASP A 55 9.41 10.77 -8.17
CA ASP A 55 10.41 10.42 -9.19
C ASP A 55 10.21 9.02 -9.82
N ILE A 56 9.69 8.06 -9.04
CA ILE A 56 9.42 6.70 -9.52
C ILE A 56 8.17 6.68 -10.39
N LEU A 57 7.13 7.42 -10.00
CA LEU A 57 5.88 7.49 -10.72
C LEU A 57 6.03 8.25 -12.03
N ASP A 58 6.83 9.33 -12.05
CA ASP A 58 7.15 10.07 -13.27
C ASP A 58 7.82 9.16 -14.31
N GLY A 59 8.81 8.36 -13.89
CA GLY A 59 9.47 7.40 -14.79
C GLY A 59 8.53 6.29 -15.31
N ILE A 60 7.56 5.87 -14.49
CA ILE A 60 6.53 4.90 -14.92
C ILE A 60 5.56 5.54 -15.92
N GLU A 61 5.18 6.80 -15.72
CA GLU A 61 4.32 7.55 -16.64
C GLU A 61 4.99 7.72 -18.01
N ASP A 62 6.26 8.14 -18.04
CA ASP A 62 7.05 8.27 -19.26
C ASP A 62 7.15 6.95 -20.04
N GLU A 63 7.38 5.83 -19.33
CA GLU A 63 7.46 4.51 -19.97
C GLU A 63 6.09 4.04 -20.50
N ALA A 64 5.01 4.32 -19.77
CA ALA A 64 3.65 4.00 -20.19
C ALA A 64 3.26 4.79 -21.46
N ASP A 65 3.57 6.09 -21.51
CA ASP A 65 3.33 6.94 -22.67
C ASP A 65 4.09 6.45 -23.90
N LYS A 66 5.35 6.05 -23.73
CA LYS A 66 6.15 5.47 -24.81
C LYS A 66 5.54 4.16 -25.33
N LEU A 67 5.16 3.25 -24.43
CA LEU A 67 4.53 1.99 -24.79
C LEU A 67 3.21 2.20 -25.55
N LEU A 68 2.41 3.18 -25.12
CA LEU A 68 1.17 3.54 -25.80
C LEU A 68 1.44 4.08 -27.20
N ALA A 69 2.41 4.99 -27.35
CA ALA A 69 2.80 5.53 -28.65
C ALA A 69 3.28 4.44 -29.60
N ASP A 70 4.14 3.54 -29.14
CA ASP A 70 4.64 2.41 -29.93
C ASP A 70 3.50 1.48 -30.37
N LEU A 71 2.55 1.20 -29.48
CA LEU A 71 1.39 0.37 -29.79
C LEU A 71 0.50 1.01 -30.86
N LEU A 72 0.24 2.31 -30.76
CA LEU A 72 -0.56 3.05 -31.75
C LEU A 72 0.10 3.01 -33.13
N VAL A 73 1.42 3.20 -33.20
CA VAL A 73 2.18 3.07 -34.46
C VAL A 73 2.00 1.69 -35.07
N ILE A 74 2.07 0.62 -34.26
CA ILE A 74 1.88 -0.76 -34.75
C ILE A 74 0.46 -0.95 -35.29
N LEU A 75 -0.55 -0.47 -34.58
CA LEU A 75 -1.95 -0.59 -34.98
C LEU A 75 -2.25 0.21 -36.26
N ASP A 76 -1.76 1.45 -36.36
CA ASP A 76 -1.90 2.26 -37.57
C ASP A 76 -1.21 1.61 -38.78
N CYS A 77 -0.04 0.97 -38.58
CA CYS A 77 0.62 0.20 -39.62
C CYS A 77 -0.14 -1.08 -40.01
N ALA A 78 -0.89 -1.67 -39.07
CA ALA A 78 -1.68 -2.87 -39.29
C ALA A 78 -3.00 -2.61 -40.01
N GLU A 79 -3.63 -1.44 -39.80
CA GLU A 79 -4.88 -1.05 -40.48
C GLU A 79 -4.68 -0.62 -41.95
N ILE A 80 -3.44 -0.41 -42.38
CA ILE A 80 -3.07 -0.03 -43.77
C ILE A 80 -2.79 -1.27 -44.67
N ASN A 81 -2.78 -2.50 -44.12
CA ASN A 81 -2.67 -3.77 -44.86
C ASN A 81 -4.00 -4.51 -44.95
#